data_AF-A0A250WU34-F1
#
_entry.id   AF-A0A250WU34-F1
#
_cell.length_a   1.000
_cell.length_b   1.000
_cell.length_c   1.000
_cell.angle_alpha   90.00
_cell.angle_beta   90.00
_cell.angle_gamma   90.00
#
_symmetry.space_group_name_H-M   'P 1'
#
loop_
_entity.id
_entity.type
_entity.pdbx_description
1 polymer ?
#
loop_
_entity_poly.entity_id
_entity_poly.type
_entity_poly.pdbx_seq_one_letter_code
_entity_poly.pdbx_strand_id
1 'polypeptide(L)'
;MGREVFELSRSVRKQGCRFFSRSIVTCPCTSIRKSTISRHISSSACYTANEGPSITYLPNSVTRQIAQVTQLASRSVICRATLDDPELEEMVHRMEELRPSPPAQREKLEKVVKLIDDINLNDPSKVTLEDGIPRPYRVIYSDWVLSWVNKLDNKASDELIILAKGRNVESWKLSDIKRDDYSPNSGGMKLWEQDRKVWLADRLEAVMKEAGYEGEPLRAVREVMLQRNVPDPKDIRKFDLVGALGAINYKLLEEAKMIQTLRDADALVFMEKNFPQMADRMGSEEVLMMLRKELGGISRQCTSILLGMPHWSAVQLKMITKALPPPSKRLRSIMLEAEGTAASSTHPGDWRYKDFSYD
;
A
#
# COMPACT_ATOMS: atom_id res chain seq x y z
N MET A 1 -35.79 -44.38 43.96
CA MET A 1 -34.58 -45.22 43.74
C MET A 1 -33.68 -44.39 42.84
N GLY A 2 -32.88 -43.47 43.37
CA GLY A 2 -31.49 -43.66 43.86
C GLY A 2 -30.61 -42.78 42.96
N ARG A 3 -30.23 -41.56 43.37
CA ARG A 3 -28.95 -41.16 44.05
C ARG A 3 -27.73 -41.64 43.22
N GLU A 4 -26.78 -40.79 42.82
CA GLU A 4 -25.86 -39.91 43.57
C GLU A 4 -25.45 -38.72 42.65
N VAL A 5 -25.32 -37.44 43.03
CA VAL A 5 -24.59 -36.75 44.12
C VAL A 5 -23.07 -36.94 44.09
N PHE A 6 -22.35 -35.92 43.60
CA PHE A 6 -21.16 -35.42 44.28
C PHE A 6 -21.10 -33.89 44.14
N GLU A 7 -21.61 -33.24 45.18
CA GLU A 7 -21.25 -31.89 45.58
C GLU A 7 -20.26 -32.06 46.76
N LEU A 8 -19.16 -31.31 46.80
CA LEU A 8 -18.45 -30.88 48.02
C LEU A 8 -17.36 -29.88 47.58
N SER A 9 -17.56 -28.55 47.62
CA SER A 9 -17.58 -27.62 48.75
C SER A 9 -16.22 -27.25 49.39
N ARG A 10 -16.06 -25.92 49.58
CA ARG A 10 -15.24 -25.17 50.56
C ARG A 10 -13.75 -24.97 50.18
N SER A 11 -13.08 -23.84 50.42
CA SER A 11 -13.31 -22.77 51.39
C SER A 11 -12.59 -21.47 50.98
N VAL A 12 -13.33 -20.36 51.09
CA VAL A 12 -12.97 -19.05 51.66
C VAL A 12 -11.54 -18.91 52.24
N ARG A 13 -10.82 -17.85 51.83
CA ARG A 13 -10.13 -16.90 52.72
C ARG A 13 -10.02 -15.51 52.08
N LYS A 14 -10.75 -14.55 52.66
CA LYS A 14 -10.45 -13.10 52.64
C LYS A 14 -9.43 -12.81 53.75
N GLN A 15 -8.42 -11.99 53.45
CA GLN A 15 -7.62 -11.11 54.33
C GLN A 15 -6.62 -10.41 53.37
N GLY A 16 -6.45 -9.10 53.26
CA GLY A 16 -6.66 -8.00 54.20
C GLY A 16 -5.30 -7.49 54.70
N CYS A 17 -4.79 -6.39 54.11
CA CYS A 17 -3.79 -5.43 54.63
C CYS A 17 -3.52 -4.43 53.49
N ARG A 18 -3.97 -3.15 53.44
CA ARG A 18 -3.87 -1.98 54.33
C ARG A 18 -2.43 -1.60 54.75
N PHE A 19 -1.91 -0.60 54.02
CA PHE A 19 -1.25 0.65 54.46
C PHE A 19 -0.22 0.63 55.62
N PHE A 20 0.98 1.19 55.36
CA PHE A 20 1.73 2.23 56.13
C PHE A 20 3.11 2.37 55.44
N SER A 21 3.38 3.33 54.56
CA SER A 21 3.79 4.74 54.73
C SER A 21 5.26 4.98 55.14
N ARG A 22 5.92 5.85 54.33
CA ARG A 22 7.03 6.79 54.64
C ARG A 22 8.45 6.17 54.78
N SER A 23 9.53 6.68 54.19
CA SER A 23 9.91 8.05 53.74
C SER A 23 11.00 7.99 52.64
N ILE A 24 10.93 8.79 51.56
CA ILE A 24 11.70 10.04 51.26
C ILE A 24 13.18 9.75 50.94
N VAL A 25 13.72 10.10 49.77
CA VAL A 25 14.35 11.40 49.40
C VAL A 25 14.36 11.55 47.86
N THR A 26 13.44 12.35 47.30
CA THR A 26 13.60 13.66 46.60
C THR A 26 14.30 13.67 45.24
N CYS A 27 13.59 14.10 44.19
CA CYS A 27 13.80 15.39 43.52
C CYS A 27 12.68 15.65 42.48
N PRO A 28 12.34 16.92 42.16
CA PRO A 28 10.96 17.34 42.02
C PRO A 28 10.53 17.62 40.57
N CYS A 29 9.21 17.49 40.36
CA CYS A 29 8.28 18.47 39.78
C CYS A 29 8.77 19.36 38.60
N THR A 30 8.03 19.67 37.55
CA THR A 30 6.61 19.49 37.19
C THR A 30 6.46 20.02 35.75
N SER A 31 5.43 19.52 35.07
CA SER A 31 4.61 20.27 34.10
C SER A 31 4.66 21.80 34.27
N ILE A 32 4.76 22.56 33.15
CA ILE A 32 3.89 23.71 32.82
C ILE A 32 4.28 24.34 31.47
N ARG A 33 3.26 24.42 30.61
CA ARG A 33 2.85 25.49 29.67
C ARG A 33 3.88 26.22 28.81
N LYS A 34 3.54 26.24 27.51
CA LYS A 34 3.65 27.34 26.53
C LYS A 34 4.13 28.68 27.11
N SER A 35 5.33 29.09 26.71
CA SER A 35 5.68 30.51 26.63
C SER A 35 6.64 30.77 25.47
N THR A 36 6.19 31.64 24.58
CA THR A 36 6.92 32.39 23.57
C THR A 36 8.20 32.98 24.14
N ILE A 37 9.38 32.68 23.58
CA ILE A 37 10.58 33.51 23.74
C ILE A 37 11.29 33.64 22.39
N SER A 38 11.24 34.88 21.91
CA SER A 38 12.10 35.45 20.89
C SER A 38 13.40 35.93 21.54
N ARG A 39 14.51 35.79 20.79
CA ARG A 39 15.68 36.69 20.71
C ARG A 39 17.06 36.11 21.03
N HIS A 40 17.97 36.52 20.14
CA HIS A 40 19.39 36.83 20.31
C HIS A 40 20.40 35.69 20.43
N ILE A 41 20.97 35.33 19.28
CA ILE A 41 22.33 34.82 19.18
C ILE A 41 23.25 36.04 19.08
N SER A 42 24.06 36.21 20.12
CA SER A 42 25.19 37.15 20.19
C SER A 42 26.46 36.42 19.73
N SER A 43 27.25 37.13 18.95
CA SER A 43 28.58 36.82 18.46
C SER A 43 29.60 36.41 19.54
N SER A 44 30.50 35.47 19.22
CA SER A 44 31.97 35.62 19.38
C SER A 44 32.70 34.33 19.02
N ALA A 45 33.56 34.37 17.99
CA ALA A 45 34.90 33.79 17.99
C ALA A 45 35.61 34.09 16.66
N CYS A 46 36.68 34.88 16.74
CA CYS A 46 37.65 35.14 15.68
C CYS A 46 38.47 33.87 15.37
N TYR A 47 38.88 33.65 14.11
CA TYR A 47 40.29 33.77 13.69
C TYR A 47 40.51 33.49 12.19
N THR A 48 41.51 34.23 11.68
CA THR A 48 42.32 34.10 10.45
C THR A 48 41.70 34.31 9.07
N ALA A 49 42.22 35.35 8.41
CA ALA A 49 42.05 35.69 7.02
C ALA A 49 42.78 34.69 6.11
N ASN A 50 42.10 34.26 5.04
CA ASN A 50 42.73 33.85 3.79
C ASN A 50 41.71 34.07 2.65
N GLU A 51 42.21 34.60 1.54
CA GLU A 51 41.44 35.06 0.37
C GLU A 51 40.68 33.91 -0.32
N GLY A 52 39.41 34.15 -0.68
CA GLY A 52 38.51 33.23 -1.39
C GLY A 52 37.21 33.95 -1.79
N PRO A 53 36.52 33.51 -2.85
CA PRO A 53 35.73 34.40 -3.72
C PRO A 53 34.53 35.01 -3.02
N SER A 54 34.19 36.23 -3.44
CA SER A 54 33.04 37.00 -3.00
C SER A 54 31.75 36.18 -3.08
N ILE A 55 31.34 35.58 -1.96
CA ILE A 55 30.01 34.98 -1.83
C ILE A 55 29.03 36.14 -1.77
N THR A 56 28.38 36.44 -2.90
CA THR A 56 27.28 37.37 -2.97
C THR A 56 26.14 36.81 -2.14
N TYR A 57 25.99 37.30 -0.91
CA TYR A 57 24.85 37.00 -0.06
C TYR A 57 23.60 37.51 -0.78
N LEU A 58 22.68 36.59 -1.10
CA LEU A 58 21.36 36.96 -1.61
C LEU A 58 20.69 37.92 -0.61
N PRO A 59 20.07 39.02 -1.08
CA PRO A 59 19.40 39.97 -0.20
C PRO A 59 18.40 39.25 0.70
N ASN A 60 18.28 39.65 1.98
CA ASN A 60 17.37 39.04 2.96
C ASN A 60 15.91 38.92 2.49
N SER A 61 15.48 39.73 1.51
CA SER A 61 14.18 39.64 0.84
C SER A 61 14.06 38.41 -0.06
N VAL A 62 15.12 38.05 -0.79
CA VAL A 62 15.18 36.87 -1.67
C VAL A 62 15.26 35.59 -0.84
N THR A 63 16.04 35.58 0.24
CA THR A 63 16.09 34.45 1.19
C THR A 63 14.75 34.24 1.90
N ARG A 64 14.03 35.32 2.24
CA ARG A 64 12.65 35.23 2.78
C ARG A 64 11.63 34.78 1.73
N GLN A 65 11.77 35.21 0.48
CA GLN A 65 10.90 34.77 -0.61
C GLN A 65 11.13 33.29 -0.94
N ILE A 66 12.39 32.84 -0.98
CA ILE A 66 12.73 31.41 -1.12
C ILE A 66 12.15 30.64 0.07
N ALA A 67 12.39 31.08 1.32
CA ALA A 67 11.82 30.42 2.50
C ALA A 67 10.28 30.43 2.50
N GLN A 68 9.62 31.51 2.07
CA GLN A 68 8.17 31.56 1.91
C GLN A 68 7.68 30.65 0.79
N VAL A 69 8.38 30.56 -0.34
CA VAL A 69 8.05 29.64 -1.44
C VAL A 69 8.26 28.19 -1.01
N THR A 70 9.32 27.86 -0.27
CA THR A 70 9.54 26.52 0.30
C THR A 70 8.52 26.19 1.40
N GLN A 71 8.11 27.18 2.20
CA GLN A 71 7.11 27.03 3.26
C GLN A 71 5.66 27.01 2.72
N LEU A 72 5.42 27.62 1.55
CA LEU A 72 4.16 27.54 0.80
C LEU A 72 4.10 26.27 -0.05
N ALA A 73 5.22 25.79 -0.59
CA ALA A 73 5.32 24.50 -1.28
C ALA A 73 5.15 23.30 -0.33
N SER A 74 5.56 23.45 0.94
CA SER A 74 5.27 22.47 2.00
C SER A 74 3.86 22.60 2.59
N ARG A 75 3.12 23.68 2.27
CA ARG A 75 1.72 23.90 2.67
C ARG A 75 0.72 23.71 1.53
N SER A 76 1.16 23.57 0.29
CA SER A 76 0.29 23.40 -0.85
C SER A 76 -0.02 21.92 -1.05
N VAL A 77 -1.23 21.56 -0.58
CA VAL A 77 -2.00 20.39 -1.02
C VAL A 77 -1.44 19.06 -0.49
N ILE A 78 -2.33 18.23 0.06
CA ILE A 78 -2.07 16.82 0.34
C ILE A 78 -1.95 16.11 -1.04
N CYS A 79 -0.87 16.37 -1.78
CA CYS A 79 -0.52 15.66 -3.01
C CYS A 79 -0.07 14.27 -2.58
N ARG A 80 -0.95 13.27 -2.68
CA ARG A 80 -0.60 11.85 -2.47
C ARG A 80 0.75 11.58 -3.12
N ALA A 81 1.69 11.01 -2.37
CA ALA A 81 2.93 10.53 -2.98
C ALA A 81 2.81 9.03 -3.25
N THR A 82 3.25 8.62 -4.43
CA THR A 82 3.28 7.22 -4.89
C THR A 82 4.72 6.87 -5.23
N LEU A 83 5.01 5.58 -5.42
CA LEU A 83 6.35 5.18 -5.88
C LEU A 83 6.70 5.71 -7.28
N ASP A 84 5.71 6.23 -8.03
CA ASP A 84 5.91 6.87 -9.33
C ASP A 84 6.34 8.36 -9.22
N ASP A 85 6.44 8.93 -8.01
CA ASP A 85 7.01 10.27 -7.88
C ASP A 85 8.50 10.26 -8.21
N PRO A 86 9.02 11.22 -8.99
CA PRO A 86 10.37 11.15 -9.55
C PRO A 86 11.48 10.86 -8.53
N GLU A 87 11.42 11.48 -7.35
CA GLU A 87 12.40 11.28 -6.27
C GLU A 87 12.35 9.85 -5.72
N LEU A 88 11.15 9.30 -5.51
CA LEU A 88 10.96 7.94 -5.01
C LEU A 88 11.26 6.89 -6.08
N GLU A 89 10.89 7.17 -7.33
CA GLU A 89 11.21 6.32 -8.47
C GLU A 89 12.72 6.16 -8.62
N GLU A 90 13.51 7.24 -8.49
CA GLU A 90 14.96 7.18 -8.50
C GLU A 90 15.53 6.39 -7.31
N MET A 91 14.92 6.48 -6.13
CA MET A 91 15.30 5.66 -4.97
C MET A 91 15.03 4.17 -5.22
N VAL A 92 13.87 3.83 -5.78
CA VAL A 92 13.52 2.45 -6.15
C VAL A 92 14.49 1.91 -7.19
N HIS A 93 14.81 2.69 -8.22
CA HIS A 93 15.78 2.29 -9.25
C HIS A 93 17.14 1.97 -8.65
N ARG A 94 17.69 2.86 -7.80
CA ARG A 94 18.96 2.62 -7.10
C ARG A 94 18.91 1.39 -6.20
N MET A 95 17.78 1.14 -5.53
CA MET A 95 17.59 -0.07 -4.74
C MET A 95 17.60 -1.33 -5.61
N GLU A 96 16.90 -1.32 -6.75
CA GLU A 96 16.83 -2.45 -7.69
C GLU A 96 18.17 -2.75 -8.37
N GLU A 97 18.98 -1.72 -8.65
CA GLU A 97 20.36 -1.87 -9.13
C GLU A 97 21.26 -2.57 -8.11
N LEU A 98 21.11 -2.22 -6.82
CA LEU A 98 21.86 -2.83 -5.73
C LEU A 98 21.33 -4.21 -5.32
N ARG A 99 20.11 -4.57 -5.74
CA ARG A 99 19.48 -5.84 -5.40
C ARG A 99 20.23 -7.00 -6.07
N PRO A 100 20.75 -7.97 -5.29
CA PRO A 100 21.40 -9.14 -5.88
C PRO A 100 20.38 -9.94 -6.69
N SER A 101 20.83 -10.52 -7.79
CA SER A 101 20.00 -11.48 -8.51
C SER A 101 19.69 -12.66 -7.57
N PRO A 102 18.43 -13.11 -7.55
CA PRO A 102 18.06 -14.24 -6.71
C PRO A 102 18.81 -15.52 -7.13
N PRO A 103 19.04 -16.45 -6.19
CA PRO A 103 19.74 -17.70 -6.50
C PRO A 103 18.92 -18.55 -7.48
N ALA A 104 19.63 -19.33 -8.29
CA ALA A 104 19.03 -20.18 -9.33
C ALA A 104 18.15 -21.30 -8.75
N GLN A 105 18.46 -21.78 -7.54
CA GLN A 105 17.68 -22.77 -6.80
C GLN A 105 17.18 -22.13 -5.51
N ARG A 106 15.89 -22.32 -5.23
CA ARG A 106 15.23 -21.78 -4.03
C ARG A 106 14.42 -22.88 -3.35
N GLU A 107 15.09 -23.87 -2.79
CA GLU A 107 14.46 -25.08 -2.22
C GLU A 107 13.34 -24.78 -1.21
N LYS A 108 13.55 -23.80 -0.33
CA LYS A 108 12.52 -23.37 0.65
C LYS A 108 11.29 -22.78 -0.05
N LEU A 109 11.50 -21.95 -1.08
CA LEU A 109 10.42 -21.33 -1.83
C LEU A 109 9.62 -22.38 -2.60
N GLU A 110 10.30 -23.28 -3.31
CA GLU A 110 9.69 -24.40 -4.04
C GLU A 110 8.84 -25.25 -3.08
N LYS A 111 9.35 -25.53 -1.89
CA LYS A 111 8.62 -26.25 -0.83
C LYS A 111 7.38 -25.49 -0.36
N VAL A 112 7.46 -24.18 -0.05
CA VAL A 112 6.29 -23.37 0.35
C VAL A 112 5.24 -23.34 -0.75
N VAL A 113 5.65 -23.06 -1.98
CA VAL A 113 4.73 -22.96 -3.12
C VAL A 113 3.99 -24.28 -3.31
N LYS A 114 4.71 -25.40 -3.25
CA LYS A 114 4.08 -26.73 -3.31
C LYS A 114 3.06 -26.96 -2.20
N LEU A 115 3.40 -26.62 -0.94
CA LEU A 115 2.48 -26.77 0.19
C LEU A 115 1.22 -25.89 0.02
N ILE A 116 1.38 -24.65 -0.48
CA ILE A 116 0.26 -23.77 -0.80
C ILE A 116 -0.64 -24.39 -1.87
N ASP A 117 -0.04 -24.94 -2.93
CA ASP A 117 -0.78 -25.57 -4.02
C ASP A 117 -1.51 -26.83 -3.55
N ASP A 118 -0.86 -27.69 -2.76
CA ASP A 118 -1.45 -28.88 -2.16
C ASP A 118 -2.69 -28.54 -1.31
N ILE A 119 -2.65 -27.42 -0.58
CA ILE A 119 -3.81 -26.89 0.14
C ILE A 119 -4.89 -26.43 -0.84
N ASN A 120 -4.52 -25.56 -1.79
CA ASN A 120 -5.43 -24.94 -2.76
C ASN A 120 -6.09 -25.93 -3.73
N LEU A 121 -5.52 -27.11 -3.93
CA LEU A 121 -6.16 -28.21 -4.67
C LEU A 121 -7.49 -28.66 -4.05
N ASN A 122 -7.70 -28.42 -2.76
CA ASN A 122 -8.94 -28.75 -2.05
C ASN A 122 -10.04 -27.68 -2.20
N ASP A 123 -9.83 -26.63 -3.00
CA ASP A 123 -10.88 -25.64 -3.30
C ASP A 123 -12.05 -26.32 -4.03
N PRO A 124 -13.29 -26.27 -3.48
CA PRO A 124 -14.45 -26.84 -4.14
C PRO A 124 -14.83 -26.11 -5.42
N SER A 125 -14.44 -24.83 -5.55
CA SER A 125 -14.75 -24.01 -6.71
C SER A 125 -13.81 -24.37 -7.85
N LYS A 126 -14.35 -24.54 -9.06
CA LYS A 126 -13.55 -24.90 -10.25
C LYS A 126 -13.72 -23.88 -11.36
N VAL A 127 -12.67 -23.69 -12.16
CA VAL A 127 -12.68 -22.91 -13.39
C VAL A 127 -12.23 -23.78 -14.55
N THR A 128 -12.91 -23.62 -15.68
CA THR A 128 -12.57 -24.30 -16.94
C THR A 128 -11.72 -23.36 -17.77
N LEU A 129 -10.52 -23.81 -18.15
CA LEU A 129 -9.61 -23.07 -19.02
C LEU A 129 -9.87 -23.42 -20.51
N GLU A 130 -9.09 -22.85 -21.41
CA GLU A 130 -9.21 -23.06 -22.87
C GLU A 130 -9.07 -24.53 -23.28
N ASP A 131 -8.35 -25.34 -22.48
CA ASP A 131 -8.19 -26.78 -22.68
C ASP A 131 -9.41 -27.61 -22.26
N GLY A 132 -10.45 -26.98 -21.72
CA GLY A 132 -11.68 -27.64 -21.29
C GLY A 132 -11.55 -28.42 -19.98
N ILE A 133 -10.39 -28.43 -19.33
CA ILE A 133 -10.16 -29.21 -18.11
C ILE A 133 -10.51 -28.35 -16.87
N PRO A 134 -11.46 -28.78 -16.03
CA PRO A 134 -11.83 -28.04 -14.83
C PRO A 134 -10.74 -28.20 -13.76
N ARG A 135 -10.22 -27.07 -13.27
CA ARG A 135 -9.19 -27.03 -12.22
C ARG A 135 -9.67 -26.21 -11.02
N PRO A 136 -9.19 -26.49 -9.79
CA PRO A 136 -9.53 -25.71 -8.60
C PRO A 136 -9.20 -24.22 -8.78
N TYR A 137 -10.15 -23.34 -8.49
CA TYR A 137 -10.06 -21.92 -8.80
C TYR A 137 -8.90 -21.24 -8.06
N ARG A 138 -8.66 -21.56 -6.78
CA ARG A 138 -7.55 -20.95 -6.02
C ARG A 138 -6.17 -21.25 -6.59
N VAL A 139 -5.93 -22.46 -7.10
CA VAL A 139 -4.65 -22.79 -7.75
C VAL A 139 -4.46 -21.86 -8.96
N ILE A 140 -5.45 -21.83 -9.86
CA ILE A 140 -5.39 -21.06 -11.10
C ILE A 140 -5.29 -19.55 -10.84
N TYR A 141 -6.07 -19.02 -9.90
CA TYR A 141 -6.01 -17.62 -9.55
C TYR A 141 -4.61 -17.22 -9.04
N SER A 142 -4.02 -18.05 -8.18
CA SER A 142 -2.68 -17.82 -7.65
C SER A 142 -1.59 -17.87 -8.74
N ASP A 143 -1.75 -18.75 -9.73
CA ASP A 143 -0.85 -18.83 -10.89
C ASP A 143 -0.96 -17.59 -11.78
N TRP A 144 -2.17 -17.07 -12.01
CA TRP A 144 -2.36 -15.82 -12.76
C TRP A 144 -1.65 -14.65 -12.09
N VAL A 145 -1.83 -14.49 -10.77
CA VAL A 145 -1.17 -13.43 -10.00
C VAL A 145 0.35 -13.59 -10.06
N LEU A 146 0.88 -14.79 -9.82
CA LEU A 146 2.31 -15.06 -9.91
C LEU A 146 2.86 -14.77 -11.31
N SER A 147 2.12 -15.10 -12.37
CA SER A 147 2.54 -14.82 -13.75
C SER A 147 2.71 -13.33 -14.02
N TRP A 148 1.86 -12.48 -13.43
CA TRP A 148 1.97 -11.03 -13.53
C TRP A 148 3.08 -10.48 -12.64
N VAL A 149 3.23 -11.00 -11.42
CA VAL A 149 4.35 -10.65 -10.53
C VAL A 149 5.69 -10.87 -11.22
N ASN A 150 5.90 -12.02 -11.87
CA ASN A 150 7.14 -12.31 -12.59
C ASN A 150 7.39 -11.40 -13.80
N LYS A 151 6.33 -10.84 -14.40
CA LYS A 151 6.44 -9.86 -15.50
C LYS A 151 6.74 -8.44 -14.98
N LEU A 152 6.23 -8.11 -13.79
CA LEU A 152 6.39 -6.79 -13.18
C LEU A 152 7.72 -6.65 -12.43
N ASP A 153 8.17 -7.70 -11.75
CA ASP A 153 9.44 -7.80 -11.04
C ASP A 153 10.12 -9.14 -11.39
N ASN A 154 11.11 -9.09 -12.29
CA ASN A 154 11.86 -10.27 -12.73
C ASN A 154 12.87 -10.78 -11.69
N LYS A 155 13.14 -10.00 -10.63
CA LYS A 155 14.00 -10.35 -9.50
C LYS A 155 13.18 -10.48 -8.22
N ALA A 156 11.90 -10.87 -8.33
CA ALA A 156 10.99 -11.00 -7.20
C ALA A 156 11.59 -11.80 -6.03
N SER A 157 11.46 -11.23 -4.82
CA SER A 157 11.84 -11.88 -3.57
C SER A 157 10.93 -13.07 -3.27
N ASP A 158 11.40 -13.93 -2.36
CA ASP A 158 10.63 -15.07 -1.89
C ASP A 158 9.31 -14.61 -1.26
N GLU A 159 9.34 -13.56 -0.43
CA GLU A 159 8.15 -13.00 0.23
C GLU A 159 7.09 -12.55 -0.78
N LEU A 160 7.51 -11.90 -1.87
CA LEU A 160 6.62 -11.45 -2.93
C LEU A 160 5.95 -12.64 -3.65
N ILE A 161 6.72 -13.68 -3.97
CA ILE A 161 6.21 -14.91 -4.60
C ILE A 161 5.27 -15.66 -3.65
N ILE A 162 5.62 -15.77 -2.37
CA ILE A 162 4.80 -16.40 -1.34
C ILE A 162 3.48 -15.65 -1.16
N LEU A 163 3.50 -14.31 -1.14
CA LEU A 163 2.28 -13.50 -1.08
C LEU A 163 1.42 -13.66 -2.34
N ALA A 164 2.04 -13.68 -3.52
CA ALA A 164 1.33 -13.89 -4.79
C ALA A 164 0.59 -15.24 -4.82
N LYS A 165 1.24 -16.31 -4.35
CA LYS A 165 0.66 -17.66 -4.31
C LYS A 165 -0.28 -17.88 -3.13
N GLY A 166 0.05 -17.32 -1.97
CA GLY A 166 -0.47 -17.75 -0.68
C GLY A 166 -1.42 -16.79 0.02
N ARG A 167 -1.56 -15.53 -0.40
CA ARG A 167 -2.39 -14.57 0.37
C ARG A 167 -3.88 -14.95 0.46
N ASN A 168 -4.35 -15.77 -0.47
CA ASN A 168 -5.72 -16.28 -0.51
C ASN A 168 -5.78 -17.78 -0.19
N VAL A 169 -4.73 -18.32 0.46
CA VAL A 169 -4.63 -19.73 0.82
C VAL A 169 -5.86 -20.17 1.60
N GLU A 170 -6.49 -21.26 1.18
CA GLU A 170 -7.65 -21.85 1.87
C GLU A 170 -8.86 -20.91 2.06
N SER A 171 -8.89 -19.77 1.36
CA SER A 171 -9.89 -18.72 1.58
C SER A 171 -11.36 -19.12 1.36
N TRP A 172 -11.64 -20.29 0.76
CA TRP A 172 -12.99 -20.83 0.69
C TRP A 172 -13.56 -21.22 2.06
N LYS A 173 -12.72 -21.44 3.08
CA LYS A 173 -13.14 -21.64 4.47
C LYS A 173 -13.50 -20.36 5.21
N LEU A 174 -13.28 -19.18 4.63
CA LEU A 174 -13.71 -17.92 5.24
C LEU A 174 -15.23 -17.80 5.36
N SER A 175 -16.00 -18.65 4.67
CA SER A 175 -17.45 -18.81 4.88
C SER A 175 -17.80 -19.27 6.29
N ASP A 176 -16.88 -19.93 7.00
CA ASP A 176 -17.04 -20.32 8.40
C ASP A 176 -17.01 -19.11 9.34
N ILE A 177 -16.34 -18.01 8.94
CA ILE A 177 -16.31 -16.73 9.67
C ILE A 177 -17.49 -15.88 9.19
N LYS A 178 -18.68 -16.20 9.71
CA LYS A 178 -19.94 -15.59 9.28
C LYS A 178 -20.02 -14.13 9.68
N ARG A 179 -20.61 -13.32 8.80
CA ARG A 179 -20.84 -11.90 9.08
C ARG A 179 -21.79 -11.69 10.26
N ASP A 180 -22.78 -12.55 10.43
CA ASP A 180 -23.87 -12.37 11.41
C ASP A 180 -23.43 -12.58 12.87
N ASP A 181 -22.27 -13.20 13.10
CA ASP A 181 -21.71 -13.40 14.45
C ASP A 181 -21.15 -12.10 15.06
N TYR A 182 -21.09 -11.02 14.27
CA TYR A 182 -20.52 -9.73 14.65
C TYR A 182 -21.58 -8.65 14.72
N SER A 183 -21.38 -7.68 15.62
CA SER A 183 -22.30 -6.54 15.78
C SER A 183 -22.63 -5.84 14.44
N PRO A 184 -23.89 -5.44 14.18
CA PRO A 184 -24.31 -4.76 12.95
C PRO A 184 -23.92 -3.28 12.96
N ASN A 185 -22.70 -2.96 13.40
CA ASN A 185 -22.14 -1.62 13.45
C ASN A 185 -20.76 -1.58 12.78
N SER A 186 -20.19 -0.38 12.64
CA SER A 186 -18.88 -0.21 12.01
C SER A 186 -17.74 -0.92 12.77
N GLY A 187 -17.87 -1.08 14.09
CA GLY A 187 -16.91 -1.83 14.91
C GLY A 187 -16.93 -3.33 14.60
N GLY A 188 -18.12 -3.92 14.54
CA GLY A 188 -18.30 -5.33 14.16
C GLY A 188 -17.85 -5.63 12.74
N MET A 189 -18.08 -4.71 11.79
CA MET A 189 -17.52 -4.82 10.43
C MET A 189 -15.99 -4.90 10.44
N LYS A 190 -15.33 -3.99 11.16
CA LYS A 190 -13.86 -3.97 11.26
C LYS A 190 -13.31 -5.23 11.93
N LEU A 191 -13.99 -5.71 12.97
CA LEU A 191 -13.58 -6.93 13.67
C LEU A 191 -13.70 -8.15 12.75
N TRP A 192 -14.82 -8.29 12.04
CA TRP A 192 -15.02 -9.35 11.05
C TRP A 192 -13.95 -9.33 9.94
N GLU A 193 -13.64 -8.16 9.38
CA GLU A 193 -12.55 -8.01 8.40
C GLU A 193 -11.19 -8.38 8.99
N GLN A 194 -10.95 -8.01 10.25
CA GLN A 194 -9.70 -8.29 10.94
C GLN A 194 -9.52 -9.80 11.21
N ASP A 195 -10.56 -10.50 11.66
CA ASP A 195 -10.49 -11.93 11.96
C ASP A 195 -10.28 -12.76 10.70
N ARG A 196 -10.88 -12.36 9.58
CA ARG A 196 -10.61 -12.98 8.26
C ARG A 196 -9.16 -12.81 7.82
N LYS A 197 -8.57 -11.62 8.03
CA LYS A 197 -7.14 -11.39 7.74
C LYS A 197 -6.23 -12.22 8.65
N VAL A 198 -6.55 -12.29 9.94
CA VAL A 198 -5.80 -13.10 10.91
C VAL A 198 -5.82 -14.56 10.51
N TRP A 199 -6.99 -15.10 10.16
CA TRP A 199 -7.12 -16.47 9.70
C TRP A 199 -6.22 -16.79 8.50
N LEU A 200 -6.23 -15.92 7.47
CA LEU A 200 -5.37 -16.10 6.29
C LEU A 200 -3.88 -15.96 6.64
N ALA A 201 -3.52 -14.98 7.48
CA ALA A 201 -2.16 -14.73 7.91
C ALA A 201 -1.60 -15.91 8.72
N ASP A 202 -2.37 -16.44 9.66
CA ASP A 202 -2.02 -17.61 10.47
C ASP A 202 -1.84 -18.85 9.60
N ARG A 203 -2.72 -19.04 8.62
CA ARG A 203 -2.63 -20.17 7.70
C ARG A 203 -1.36 -20.11 6.85
N LEU A 204 -1.07 -18.95 6.25
CA LEU A 204 0.13 -18.76 5.44
C LEU A 204 1.41 -18.86 6.27
N GLU A 205 1.44 -18.27 7.47
CA GLU A 205 2.58 -18.34 8.37
C GLU A 205 2.91 -19.78 8.78
N ALA A 206 1.89 -20.61 9.07
CA ALA A 206 2.09 -22.03 9.38
C ALA A 206 2.76 -22.78 8.23
N VAL A 207 2.32 -22.55 6.99
CA VAL A 207 2.91 -23.15 5.79
C VAL A 207 4.36 -22.69 5.57
N MET A 208 4.63 -21.40 5.76
CA MET A 208 5.99 -20.86 5.68
C MET A 208 6.93 -21.48 6.72
N LYS A 209 6.47 -21.66 7.96
CA LYS A 209 7.24 -22.33 9.03
C LYS A 209 7.54 -23.79 8.69
N GLU A 210 6.57 -24.52 8.15
CA GLU A 210 6.77 -25.92 7.72
C GLU A 210 7.84 -26.06 6.63
N ALA A 211 7.97 -25.05 5.77
CA ALA A 211 9.02 -25.00 4.76
C ALA A 211 10.39 -24.48 5.29
N GLY A 212 10.45 -24.04 6.54
CA GLY A 212 11.68 -23.58 7.20
C GLY A 212 11.98 -22.09 7.03
N TYR A 213 10.97 -21.24 6.81
CA TYR A 213 11.09 -19.79 6.95
C TYR A 213 10.94 -19.38 8.42
N GLU A 214 11.80 -18.47 8.88
CA GLU A 214 11.83 -17.94 10.23
C GLU A 214 12.21 -16.44 10.21
N GLY A 215 11.97 -15.71 11.30
CA GLY A 215 12.45 -14.34 11.46
C GLY A 215 11.77 -13.31 10.55
N GLU A 216 12.59 -12.50 9.87
CA GLU A 216 12.14 -11.34 9.09
C GLU A 216 11.19 -11.66 7.92
N PRO A 217 11.41 -12.69 7.09
CA PRO A 217 10.47 -13.10 6.04
C PRO A 217 9.05 -13.37 6.56
N LEU A 218 8.92 -14.09 7.68
CA LEU A 218 7.62 -14.35 8.31
C LEU A 218 6.95 -13.05 8.77
N ARG A 219 7.72 -12.17 9.42
CA ARG A 219 7.21 -10.87 9.88
C ARG A 219 6.71 -10.05 8.70
N ALA A 220 7.51 -9.91 7.64
CA ALA A 220 7.16 -9.12 6.47
C ALA A 220 5.86 -9.61 5.81
N VAL A 221 5.76 -10.92 5.53
CA VAL A 221 4.55 -11.52 4.94
C VAL A 221 3.34 -11.32 5.87
N ARG A 222 3.48 -11.55 7.17
CA ARG A 222 2.38 -11.41 8.14
C ARG A 222 1.87 -9.97 8.23
N GLU A 223 2.75 -8.98 8.31
CA GLU A 223 2.36 -7.56 8.37
C GLU A 223 1.59 -7.12 7.11
N VAL A 224 2.01 -7.60 5.93
CA VAL A 224 1.30 -7.36 4.67
C VAL A 224 -0.08 -8.00 4.67
N MET A 225 -0.20 -9.26 5.11
CA MET A 225 -1.48 -9.97 5.21
C MET A 225 -2.45 -9.28 6.17
N LEU A 226 -1.95 -8.78 7.30
CA LEU A 226 -2.74 -8.07 8.29
C LEU A 226 -3.01 -6.60 7.90
N GLN A 227 -2.30 -6.07 6.89
CA GLN A 227 -2.29 -4.65 6.52
C GLN A 227 -1.95 -3.74 7.70
N ARG A 228 -0.93 -4.14 8.47
CA ARG A 228 -0.46 -3.43 9.67
C ARG A 228 0.93 -2.89 9.40
N ASN A 229 1.16 -1.63 9.75
CA ASN A 229 2.46 -0.96 9.60
C ASN A 229 3.12 -1.14 8.22
N VAL A 230 2.31 -1.22 7.16
CA VAL A 230 2.78 -1.40 5.78
C VAL A 230 2.49 -0.18 4.91
N PRO A 231 3.40 0.19 4.00
CA PRO A 231 3.19 1.24 3.03
C PRO A 231 1.88 1.10 2.25
N ASP A 232 1.14 2.21 2.10
CA ASP A 232 -0.06 2.27 1.26
C ASP A 232 0.36 2.76 -0.14
N PRO A 233 0.20 1.94 -1.20
CA PRO A 233 0.46 2.33 -2.58
C PRO A 233 -0.20 3.66 -3.00
N LYS A 234 -1.33 4.00 -2.39
CA LYS A 234 -2.08 5.23 -2.71
C LYS A 234 -1.49 6.48 -2.07
N ASP A 235 -0.76 6.35 -0.97
CA ASP A 235 -0.13 7.47 -0.27
C ASP A 235 0.99 7.00 0.65
N ILE A 236 2.20 7.00 0.12
CA ILE A 236 3.38 6.47 0.80
C ILE A 236 3.96 7.43 1.85
N ARG A 237 3.55 8.70 1.86
CA ARG A 237 4.06 9.73 2.82
C ARG A 237 3.72 9.44 4.26
N LYS A 238 2.78 8.52 4.51
CA LYS A 238 2.49 8.04 5.87
C LYS A 238 3.67 7.26 6.45
N PHE A 239 4.60 6.85 5.61
CA PHE A 239 5.79 6.10 5.96
C PHE A 239 7.02 6.95 5.70
N ASP A 240 7.93 6.92 6.67
CA ASP A 240 9.21 7.58 6.55
C ASP A 240 10.19 6.67 5.80
N LEU A 241 10.17 6.77 4.47
CA LEU A 241 11.13 6.07 3.60
C LEU A 241 12.54 6.66 3.71
N VAL A 242 12.67 7.86 4.27
CA VAL A 242 13.92 8.61 4.37
C VAL A 242 14.10 9.00 5.84
N GLY A 243 14.71 8.11 6.61
CA GLY A 243 14.87 8.26 8.05
C GLY A 243 15.64 9.52 8.47
N ALA A 244 15.76 9.70 9.79
CA ALA A 244 16.49 10.83 10.38
C ALA A 244 17.89 10.96 9.75
N LEU A 245 18.22 12.16 9.28
CA LEU A 245 19.45 12.53 8.55
C LEU A 245 19.50 12.17 7.05
N GLY A 246 18.38 11.77 6.43
CA GLY A 246 18.33 11.53 4.98
C GLY A 246 18.73 10.12 4.56
N ALA A 247 18.91 9.20 5.51
CA ALA A 247 19.25 7.81 5.21
C ALA A 247 18.01 7.06 4.68
N ILE A 248 18.15 6.42 3.52
CA ILE A 248 17.06 5.66 2.89
C ILE A 248 16.79 4.39 3.71
N ASN A 249 15.53 4.18 4.07
CA ASN A 249 15.09 2.93 4.65
C ASN A 249 14.79 1.91 3.53
N TYR A 250 15.83 1.26 3.02
CA TYR A 250 15.72 0.30 1.92
C TYR A 250 14.74 -0.85 2.22
N LYS A 251 14.65 -1.30 3.47
CA LYS A 251 13.72 -2.34 3.87
C LYS A 251 12.27 -1.92 3.66
N LEU A 252 11.92 -0.72 4.13
CA LEU A 252 10.57 -0.18 3.98
C LEU A 252 10.25 0.17 2.51
N LEU A 253 11.27 0.59 1.75
CA LEU A 253 11.15 0.82 0.31
C LEU A 253 10.91 -0.48 -0.46
N GLU A 254 11.60 -1.56 -0.09
CA GLU A 254 11.38 -2.90 -0.67
C GLU A 254 9.99 -3.43 -0.32
N GLU A 255 9.54 -3.27 0.94
CA GLU A 255 8.18 -3.61 1.36
C GLU A 255 7.13 -2.82 0.56
N ALA A 256 7.35 -1.51 0.34
CA ALA A 256 6.46 -0.69 -0.47
C ALA A 256 6.39 -1.16 -1.92
N LYS A 257 7.54 -1.45 -2.54
CA LYS A 257 7.62 -1.96 -3.91
C LYS A 257 6.91 -3.30 -4.03
N MET A 258 7.13 -4.22 -3.09
CA MET A 258 6.46 -5.51 -3.04
C MET A 258 4.92 -5.36 -3.01
N ILE A 259 4.40 -4.47 -2.15
CA ILE A 259 2.96 -4.22 -2.04
C ILE A 259 2.42 -3.58 -3.32
N GLN A 260 3.15 -2.64 -3.92
CA GLN A 260 2.79 -2.04 -5.21
C GLN A 260 2.72 -3.11 -6.32
N THR A 261 3.73 -3.99 -6.41
CA THR A 261 3.77 -5.07 -7.41
C THR A 261 2.60 -6.04 -7.23
N LEU A 262 2.25 -6.41 -5.99
CA LEU A 262 1.06 -7.23 -5.72
C LEU A 262 -0.24 -6.53 -6.13
N ARG A 263 -0.35 -5.24 -5.84
CA ARG A 263 -1.52 -4.44 -6.20
C ARG A 263 -1.69 -4.35 -7.72
N ASP A 264 -0.60 -4.12 -8.43
CA ASP A 264 -0.58 -4.05 -9.88
C ASP A 264 -0.93 -5.40 -10.52
N ALA A 265 -0.34 -6.50 -10.02
CA ALA A 265 -0.66 -7.84 -10.47
C ALA A 265 -2.16 -8.16 -10.30
N ASP A 266 -2.75 -7.75 -9.17
CA ASP A 266 -4.19 -7.97 -8.91
C ASP A 266 -5.09 -7.18 -9.84
N ALA A 267 -4.73 -5.92 -10.08
CA ALA A 267 -5.44 -5.09 -11.03
C ALA A 267 -5.36 -5.70 -12.44
N LEU A 268 -4.19 -6.17 -12.86
CA LEU A 268 -4.01 -6.79 -14.18
C LEU A 268 -4.77 -8.12 -14.31
N VAL A 269 -4.75 -8.98 -13.29
CA VAL A 269 -5.57 -10.21 -13.28
C VAL A 269 -7.06 -9.89 -13.36
N PHE A 270 -7.53 -8.91 -12.58
CA PHE A 270 -8.92 -8.48 -12.63
C PHE A 270 -9.30 -7.97 -14.02
N MET A 271 -8.45 -7.12 -14.61
CA MET A 271 -8.70 -6.58 -15.95
C MET A 271 -8.72 -7.68 -17.00
N GLU A 272 -7.81 -8.65 -16.95
CA GLU A 272 -7.73 -9.72 -17.93
C GLU A 272 -8.87 -10.75 -17.79
N LYS A 273 -9.22 -11.14 -16.56
CA LYS A 273 -10.09 -12.30 -16.30
C LYS A 273 -11.52 -11.94 -15.95
N ASN A 274 -11.76 -10.78 -15.35
CA ASN A 274 -13.07 -10.42 -14.79
C ASN A 274 -13.73 -9.25 -15.54
N PHE A 275 -12.95 -8.25 -15.94
CA PHE A 275 -13.48 -7.03 -16.53
C PHE A 275 -14.31 -7.23 -17.81
N PRO A 276 -13.94 -8.09 -18.79
CA PRO A 276 -14.73 -8.26 -20.01
C PRO A 276 -16.16 -8.69 -19.72
N GLN A 277 -16.32 -9.76 -18.93
CA GLN A 277 -17.65 -10.26 -18.54
C GLN A 277 -18.41 -9.28 -17.64
N MET A 278 -17.70 -8.53 -16.80
CA MET A 278 -18.30 -7.53 -15.93
C MET A 278 -18.85 -6.35 -16.74
N ALA A 279 -18.09 -5.86 -17.73
CA ALA A 279 -18.47 -4.75 -18.59
C ALA A 279 -19.73 -5.05 -19.41
N ASP A 280 -19.93 -6.31 -19.80
CA ASP A 280 -21.09 -6.73 -20.57
C ASP A 280 -22.37 -6.89 -19.72
N ARG A 281 -22.23 -7.20 -18.43
CA ARG A 281 -23.37 -7.52 -17.53
C ARG A 281 -23.86 -6.33 -16.70
N MET A 282 -23.01 -5.34 -16.46
CA MET A 282 -23.27 -4.25 -15.51
C MET A 282 -23.51 -2.92 -16.22
N GLY A 283 -24.17 -1.99 -15.53
CA GLY A 283 -24.36 -0.62 -16.01
C GLY A 283 -23.05 0.16 -16.06
N SER A 284 -22.93 1.11 -16.99
CA SER A 284 -21.69 1.87 -17.22
C SER A 284 -21.16 2.61 -15.98
N GLU A 285 -22.03 3.21 -15.17
CA GLU A 285 -21.63 3.90 -13.94
C GLU A 285 -21.15 2.94 -12.84
N GLU A 286 -21.76 1.75 -12.74
CA GLU A 286 -21.33 0.72 -11.79
C GLU A 286 -19.97 0.15 -12.17
N VAL A 287 -19.76 -0.10 -13.47
CA VAL A 287 -18.46 -0.53 -14.00
C VAL A 287 -17.40 0.55 -13.72
N LEU A 288 -17.70 1.83 -13.94
CA LEU A 288 -16.76 2.92 -13.65
C LEU A 288 -16.44 3.00 -12.15
N MET A 289 -17.40 2.78 -11.27
CA MET A 289 -17.16 2.73 -9.82
C MET A 289 -16.21 1.59 -9.46
N MET A 290 -16.44 0.39 -10.01
CA MET A 290 -15.58 -0.77 -9.79
C MET A 290 -14.18 -0.57 -10.37
N LEU A 291 -14.07 -0.04 -11.59
CA LEU A 291 -12.79 0.28 -12.20
C LEU A 291 -12.02 1.32 -11.39
N ARG A 292 -12.65 2.37 -10.87
CA ARG A 292 -11.97 3.36 -10.00
C ARG A 292 -11.46 2.73 -8.71
N LYS A 293 -12.18 1.74 -8.19
CA LYS A 293 -11.76 1.00 -7.00
C LYS A 293 -10.56 0.11 -7.33
N GLU A 294 -10.58 -0.63 -8.43
CA GLU A 294 -9.52 -1.59 -8.79
C GLU A 294 -8.28 -0.94 -9.40
N LEU A 295 -8.44 0.10 -10.23
CA LEU A 295 -7.34 0.87 -10.79
C LEU A 295 -6.84 1.97 -9.82
N GLY A 296 -7.48 2.12 -8.67
CA GLY A 296 -7.05 3.05 -7.64
C GLY A 296 -5.73 2.58 -7.00
N GLY A 297 -4.66 3.37 -7.20
CA GLY A 297 -3.34 3.12 -6.61
C GLY A 297 -2.47 2.12 -7.37
N ILE A 298 -2.75 1.88 -8.65
CA ILE A 298 -1.84 1.15 -9.54
C ILE A 298 -0.67 2.03 -9.96
N SER A 299 0.47 1.42 -10.30
CA SER A 299 1.65 2.15 -10.76
C SER A 299 1.52 2.68 -12.19
N ARG A 300 2.45 3.56 -12.57
CA ARG A 300 2.63 4.02 -13.95
C ARG A 300 2.97 2.86 -14.89
N GLN A 301 3.80 1.92 -14.45
CA GLN A 301 4.14 0.72 -15.21
C GLN A 301 2.90 -0.13 -15.49
N CYS A 302 2.08 -0.40 -14.47
CA CYS A 302 0.82 -1.12 -14.60
C CYS A 302 -0.15 -0.42 -15.55
N THR A 303 -0.25 0.91 -15.45
CA THR A 303 -1.10 1.71 -16.34
C THR A 303 -0.67 1.59 -17.80
N SER A 304 0.64 1.64 -18.06
CA SER A 304 1.20 1.48 -19.41
C SER A 304 0.89 0.09 -19.98
N ILE A 305 1.11 -0.97 -19.20
CA ILE A 305 0.80 -2.35 -19.59
C ILE A 305 -0.70 -2.49 -19.89
N LEU A 306 -1.56 -1.98 -19.01
CA LEU A 306 -3.01 -2.07 -19.15
C LEU A 306 -3.49 -1.42 -20.45
N LEU A 307 -3.04 -0.19 -20.75
CA LEU A 307 -3.42 0.52 -21.96
C LEU A 307 -2.84 -0.10 -23.24
N GLY A 308 -1.72 -0.82 -23.12
CA GLY A 308 -1.07 -1.53 -24.23
C GLY A 308 -1.65 -2.91 -24.56
N MET A 309 -2.63 -3.41 -23.81
CA MET A 309 -3.20 -4.73 -24.09
C MET A 309 -4.03 -4.73 -25.38
N PRO A 310 -3.89 -5.74 -26.26
CA PRO A 310 -4.42 -5.69 -27.63
C PRO A 310 -5.92 -5.98 -27.75
N HIS A 311 -6.60 -6.39 -26.69
CA HIS A 311 -7.96 -6.96 -26.74
C HIS A 311 -9.06 -6.01 -26.27
N TRP A 312 -8.76 -4.74 -25.99
CA TRP A 312 -9.77 -3.78 -25.56
C TRP A 312 -10.59 -3.23 -26.72
N SER A 313 -11.92 -3.25 -26.58
CA SER A 313 -12.80 -2.50 -27.47
C SER A 313 -12.64 -0.99 -27.26
N ALA A 314 -13.00 -0.17 -28.26
CA ALA A 314 -12.94 1.30 -28.14
C ALA A 314 -13.80 1.84 -26.98
N VAL A 315 -14.91 1.16 -26.66
CA VAL A 315 -15.77 1.51 -25.53
C VAL A 315 -15.08 1.19 -24.20
N GLN A 316 -14.48 -0.01 -24.09
CA GLN A 316 -13.74 -0.42 -22.90
C GLN A 316 -12.54 0.51 -22.64
N LEU A 317 -11.78 0.88 -23.67
CA LEU A 317 -10.68 1.84 -23.54
C LEU A 317 -11.15 3.19 -23.00
N LYS A 318 -12.29 3.71 -23.47
CA LYS A 318 -12.89 4.95 -22.95
C LYS A 318 -13.29 4.82 -21.48
N MET A 319 -13.80 3.67 -21.06
CA MET A 319 -14.15 3.43 -19.66
C MET A 319 -12.91 3.34 -18.77
N ILE A 320 -11.89 2.60 -19.21
CA ILE A 320 -10.61 2.46 -18.49
C ILE A 320 -9.96 3.84 -18.31
N THR A 321 -9.81 4.61 -19.39
CA THR A 321 -9.23 5.95 -19.35
C THR A 321 -10.02 6.93 -18.48
N LYS A 322 -11.35 6.84 -18.45
CA LYS A 322 -12.21 7.64 -17.53
C LYS A 322 -12.07 7.20 -16.06
N ALA A 323 -11.69 5.95 -15.80
CA ALA A 323 -11.56 5.40 -14.46
C ALA A 323 -10.16 5.58 -13.85
N LEU A 324 -9.12 5.70 -14.69
CA LEU A 324 -7.76 5.98 -14.25
C LEU A 324 -7.68 7.28 -13.44
N PRO A 325 -6.79 7.36 -12.43
CA PRO A 325 -6.59 8.58 -11.70
C PRO A 325 -6.19 9.71 -12.66
N PRO A 326 -6.77 10.91 -12.53
CA PRO A 326 -6.36 12.02 -13.37
C PRO A 326 -4.87 12.30 -13.16
N PRO A 327 -4.12 12.73 -14.19
CA PRO A 327 -2.74 13.14 -14.02
C PRO A 327 -2.63 14.18 -12.91
N SER A 328 -1.46 14.26 -12.27
CA SER A 328 -1.21 15.24 -11.21
C SER A 328 -1.65 16.62 -11.70
N LYS A 329 -2.24 17.45 -10.83
CA LYS A 329 -2.80 18.75 -11.25
C LYS A 329 -1.80 19.59 -12.06
N ARG A 330 -0.52 19.48 -11.73
CA ARG A 330 0.60 20.11 -12.43
C ARG A 330 0.85 19.51 -13.81
N LEU A 331 0.87 18.19 -13.95
CA LEU A 331 1.06 17.56 -15.25
C LEU A 331 -0.18 17.75 -16.13
N ARG A 332 -1.37 17.75 -15.54
CA ARG A 332 -2.61 18.14 -16.20
C ARG A 332 -2.58 19.60 -16.66
N SER A 333 -2.14 20.54 -15.83
CA SER A 333 -2.02 21.94 -16.23
C SER A 333 -0.96 22.14 -17.31
N ILE A 334 0.17 21.44 -17.23
CA ILE A 334 1.22 21.46 -18.27
C ILE A 334 0.70 20.86 -19.58
N MET A 335 -0.01 19.72 -19.55
CA MET A 335 -0.62 19.14 -20.76
C MET A 335 -1.68 20.06 -21.34
N LEU A 336 -2.53 20.65 -20.51
CA LEU A 336 -3.52 21.64 -20.91
C LEU A 336 -2.83 22.88 -21.54
N GLU A 337 -1.77 23.40 -20.92
CA GLU A 337 -0.95 24.49 -21.47
C GLU A 337 -0.25 24.10 -22.78
N ALA A 338 0.30 22.89 -22.88
CA ALA A 338 1.02 22.37 -24.04
C ALA A 338 0.09 22.05 -25.22
N GLU A 339 -1.13 21.57 -24.94
CA GLU A 339 -2.21 21.39 -25.92
C GLU A 339 -2.87 22.74 -26.29
N GLY A 340 -2.43 23.87 -25.73
CA GLY A 340 -3.00 25.20 -25.94
C GLY A 340 -4.40 25.37 -25.34
N THR A 341 -4.83 24.42 -24.50
CA THR A 341 -6.10 24.42 -23.78
C THR A 341 -5.91 25.02 -22.39
N ALA A 342 -5.64 26.33 -22.32
CA ALA A 342 -5.70 27.03 -21.03
C ALA A 342 -7.06 26.74 -20.34
N ALA A 343 -6.99 26.51 -19.02
CA ALA A 343 -8.06 26.12 -18.11
C ALA A 343 -9.48 26.42 -18.60
N SER A 344 -10.38 25.42 -18.47
CA SER A 344 -11.83 25.51 -18.69
C SER A 344 -12.36 26.94 -18.56
N SER A 345 -12.50 27.65 -19.68
CA SER A 345 -13.22 28.91 -19.70
C SER A 345 -14.70 28.54 -19.58
N THR A 346 -15.35 29.06 -18.55
CA THR A 346 -16.80 28.91 -18.35
C THR A 346 -17.61 29.89 -19.22
N HIS A 347 -17.03 30.50 -20.26
CA HIS A 347 -17.68 31.58 -21.02
C HIS A 347 -17.27 31.68 -22.51
N PRO A 348 -18.08 32.31 -23.37
CA PRO A 348 -18.27 31.97 -24.76
C PRO A 348 -17.32 32.84 -25.59
N GLY A 349 -16.12 32.33 -25.74
CA GLY A 349 -15.04 32.97 -26.50
C GLY A 349 -13.87 32.01 -26.69
N ASP A 350 -14.14 30.70 -26.54
CA ASP A 350 -13.19 29.64 -26.86
C ASP A 350 -12.93 29.68 -28.38
N TRP A 351 -11.66 29.73 -28.75
CA TRP A 351 -11.20 29.86 -30.14
C TRP A 351 -11.67 28.69 -31.02
N ARG A 352 -12.07 27.56 -30.41
CA ARG A 352 -12.74 26.44 -31.09
C ARG A 352 -14.09 26.79 -31.70
N TYR A 353 -14.72 27.88 -31.28
CA TYR A 353 -15.99 28.38 -31.82
C TYR A 353 -15.83 29.68 -32.62
N LYS A 354 -14.60 30.04 -33.00
CA LYS A 354 -14.33 31.25 -33.79
C LYS A 354 -15.07 31.28 -35.13
N ASP A 355 -15.34 30.10 -35.68
CA ASP A 355 -16.07 29.91 -36.95
C ASP A 355 -17.49 29.33 -36.76
N PHE A 356 -17.98 29.28 -35.52
CA PHE A 356 -19.32 28.78 -35.22
C PHE A 356 -20.30 29.96 -35.21
N SER A 357 -21.11 30.07 -36.27
CA SER A 357 -22.23 31.02 -36.32
C SER A 357 -23.29 30.62 -35.29
N TYR A 358 -23.69 31.56 -34.43
CA TYR A 358 -24.78 31.37 -33.46
C TYR A 358 -26.16 31.81 -33.99
N ASP A 359 -26.23 32.17 -35.28
CA ASP A 359 -27.48 32.45 -35.99
C ASP A 359 -28.14 31.19 -36.55
#